data_AF-A0A3T0RU74-F1
#
_entry.id   AF-A0A3T0RU74-F1
#
_cell.length_a   1.000
_cell.length_b   1.000
_cell.length_c   1.000
_cell.angle_alpha   90.00
_cell.angle_beta   90.00
_cell.angle_gamma   90.00
#
_symmetry.space_group_name_H-M   'P 1'
#
loop_
_entity.id
_entity.type
_entity.pdbx_description
1 polymer ?
#
loop_
_entity_poly.entity_id
_entity_poly.type
_entity_poly.pdbx_seq_one_letter_code
_entity_poly.pdbx_strand_id
1 'polypeptide(L)'
;MLDKVVFATTKNEYLKGTYQNPSDIPKTYESVACDFTDELEFAVIKKLQVELKYWNSKNLLHSIRGRIIDIFTQNHEEFLQMSNLTKVRLDRIASVHILNVH
;
A
#
# COMPACT_ATOMS: atom_id res chain seq x y z
N MET A 1 -10.96 -22.64 -14.24
CA MET A 1 -9.69 -22.02 -13.81
C MET A 1 -10.08 -20.86 -12.91
N LEU A 2 -9.60 -20.80 -11.68
CA LEU A 2 -9.76 -19.59 -10.86
C LEU A 2 -8.69 -18.62 -11.33
N ASP A 3 -9.09 -17.51 -11.93
CA ASP A 3 -8.17 -16.45 -12.33
C ASP A 3 -7.50 -15.87 -11.08
N LYS A 4 -6.18 -15.99 -11.03
CA LYS A 4 -5.37 -15.45 -9.94
C LYS A 4 -5.45 -13.92 -9.97
N VAL A 5 -5.87 -13.29 -8.88
CA VAL A 5 -5.90 -11.82 -8.80
C VAL A 5 -4.46 -11.31 -8.66
N VAL A 6 -4.09 -10.37 -9.53
CA VAL A 6 -2.77 -9.74 -9.60
C VAL A 6 -2.93 -8.24 -9.86
N PHE A 7 -1.89 -7.47 -9.54
CA PHE A 7 -1.77 -6.08 -9.94
C PHE A 7 -1.56 -5.97 -11.45
N ALA A 8 -2.19 -4.97 -12.07
CA ALA A 8 -2.22 -4.84 -13.51
C ALA A 8 -0.86 -4.42 -14.10
N THR A 9 -0.13 -3.57 -13.38
CA THR A 9 1.19 -3.04 -13.74
C THR A 9 2.28 -4.09 -13.59
N THR A 10 2.31 -4.83 -12.49
CA THR A 10 3.38 -5.82 -12.21
C THR A 10 3.08 -7.21 -12.73
N LYS A 11 1.82 -7.48 -13.12
CA LYS A 11 1.32 -8.81 -13.51
C LYS A 11 1.56 -9.88 -12.45
N ASN A 12 1.68 -9.48 -11.18
CA ASN A 12 1.86 -10.38 -10.04
C ASN A 12 1.14 -9.85 -8.79
N GLU A 13 1.18 -10.61 -7.69
CA GLU A 13 0.51 -10.24 -6.43
C GLU A 13 1.24 -9.16 -5.63
N TYR A 14 2.41 -8.71 -6.09
CA TYR A 14 3.32 -7.85 -5.34
C TYR A 14 3.44 -6.47 -5.98
N LEU A 15 3.27 -5.44 -5.17
CA LEU A 15 3.49 -4.06 -5.53
C LEU A 15 4.61 -3.51 -4.63
N LYS A 16 5.66 -2.99 -5.25
CA LYS A 16 6.79 -2.38 -4.54
C LYS A 16 6.47 -0.90 -4.30
N GLY A 17 6.58 -0.46 -3.06
CA GLY A 17 6.39 0.95 -2.70
C GLY A 17 7.66 1.78 -2.85
N THR A 18 7.58 3.06 -2.48
CA THR A 18 8.56 4.10 -2.80
C THR A 18 9.96 3.80 -2.24
N TYR A 19 10.06 3.47 -0.95
CA TYR A 19 11.36 3.27 -0.28
C TYR A 19 11.52 1.85 0.23
N GLN A 20 12.70 1.27 -0.03
CA GLN A 20 13.06 -0.08 0.42
C GLN A 20 14.05 -0.09 1.58
N ASN A 21 14.77 1.01 1.79
CA ASN A 21 15.69 1.16 2.92
C ASN A 21 15.22 2.32 3.80
N PRO A 22 15.37 2.19 5.13
CA PRO A 22 14.95 3.22 6.08
C PRO A 22 15.74 4.53 5.94
N SER A 23 16.96 4.46 5.42
CA SER A 23 17.84 5.61 5.19
C SER A 23 17.40 6.50 4.01
N ASP A 24 16.58 5.96 3.10
CA ASP A 24 16.12 6.65 1.90
C ASP A 24 14.85 7.49 2.17
N ILE A 25 14.23 7.32 3.35
CA ILE A 25 12.93 7.91 3.67
C ILE A 25 13.10 9.38 4.04
N PRO A 26 12.51 10.32 3.28
CA PRO A 26 12.55 11.73 3.60
C PRO A 26 11.79 12.03 4.90
N LYS A 27 12.19 13.13 5.56
CA LYS A 27 11.47 13.62 6.74
C LYS A 27 10.12 14.23 6.37
N THR A 28 10.03 14.80 5.17
CA THR A 28 8.84 15.43 4.60
C THR A 28 8.13 14.47 3.66
N TYR A 29 6.87 14.76 3.34
CA TYR A 29 6.12 14.02 2.33
C TYR A 29 6.69 14.20 0.92
N GLU A 30 6.67 13.09 0.17
CA GLU A 30 6.89 13.05 -1.27
C GLU A 30 5.68 12.43 -1.96
N SER A 31 5.28 13.01 -3.09
CA SER A 31 4.17 12.48 -3.88
C SER A 31 4.48 11.11 -4.44
N VAL A 32 3.46 10.26 -4.47
CA VAL A 32 3.57 8.89 -4.97
C VAL A 32 3.17 8.85 -6.44
N ALA A 33 3.78 7.94 -7.20
CA ALA A 33 3.47 7.77 -8.62
C ALA A 33 2.00 7.36 -8.82
N CYS A 34 1.32 7.97 -9.81
CA CYS A 34 -0.08 7.67 -10.08
C CYS A 34 -0.33 6.18 -10.35
N ASP A 35 0.53 5.53 -11.14
CA ASP A 35 0.44 4.08 -11.42
C ASP A 35 0.43 3.23 -10.14
N PHE A 36 1.12 3.67 -9.08
CA PHE A 36 1.09 2.97 -7.79
C PHE A 36 -0.23 3.20 -7.07
N THR A 37 -0.71 4.44 -7.03
CA THR A 37 -2.00 4.79 -6.41
C THR A 37 -3.17 4.07 -7.10
N ASP A 38 -3.17 3.98 -8.44
CA ASP A 38 -4.19 3.26 -9.22
C ASP A 38 -4.30 1.77 -8.83
N GLU A 39 -3.16 1.10 -8.56
CA GLU A 39 -3.15 -0.29 -8.10
C GLU A 39 -3.71 -0.46 -6.68
N LEU A 40 -3.50 0.55 -5.82
CA LEU A 40 -4.12 0.56 -4.49
C LEU A 40 -5.64 0.76 -4.59
N GLU A 41 -6.09 1.67 -5.47
CA GLU A 41 -7.51 1.87 -5.74
C GLU A 41 -8.17 0.59 -6.27
N PHE A 42 -7.48 -0.12 -7.18
CA PHE A 42 -7.92 -1.43 -7.63
C PHE A 42 -8.11 -2.42 -6.46
N ALA A 43 -7.15 -2.48 -5.53
CA ALA A 43 -7.27 -3.33 -4.35
C ALA A 43 -8.44 -2.94 -3.43
N VAL A 44 -8.73 -1.64 -3.29
CA VAL A 44 -9.91 -1.12 -2.57
C VAL A 44 -11.21 -1.56 -3.24
N ILE A 45 -11.36 -1.29 -4.54
CA ILE A 45 -12.56 -1.59 -5.32
C ILE A 45 -12.86 -3.10 -5.31
N LYS A 46 -11.82 -3.92 -5.47
CA LYS A 46 -11.93 -5.38 -5.45
C LYS A 46 -12.00 -5.97 -4.03
N LYS A 47 -11.87 -5.15 -2.99
CA LYS A 47 -11.92 -5.55 -1.57
C LYS A 47 -10.92 -6.67 -1.25
N LEU A 48 -9.73 -6.59 -1.85
CA LEU A 48 -8.70 -7.63 -1.75
C LEU A 48 -8.16 -7.71 -0.33
N GLN A 49 -7.88 -8.93 0.12
CA GLN A 49 -7.03 -9.14 1.29
C GLN A 49 -5.59 -8.90 0.88
N VAL A 50 -4.87 -8.10 1.67
CA VAL A 50 -3.47 -7.78 1.40
C VAL A 50 -2.63 -7.89 2.68
N GLU A 51 -1.34 -8.14 2.50
CA GLU A 51 -0.31 -7.81 3.48
C GLU A 51 0.34 -6.49 3.05
N LEU A 52 0.24 -5.47 3.91
CA LEU A 52 0.84 -4.16 3.73
C LEU A 52 2.07 -4.04 4.63
N LYS A 53 3.22 -3.73 4.03
CA LYS A 53 4.45 -3.38 4.76
C LYS A 53 4.71 -1.90 4.61
N TYR A 54 4.97 -1.22 5.72
CA TYR A 54 5.16 0.24 5.73
C TYR A 54 6.15 0.69 6.80
N TRP A 55 6.73 1.85 6.58
CA TRP A 55 7.66 2.50 7.51
C TRP A 55 6.90 3.41 8.46
N ASN A 56 7.02 3.17 9.76
CA ASN A 56 6.41 4.05 10.76
C ASN A 56 7.19 5.37 10.93
N SER A 57 6.75 6.24 11.85
CA SER A 57 7.43 7.53 12.15
C SER A 57 8.87 7.40 12.65
N LYS A 58 9.27 6.23 13.14
CA LYS A 58 10.63 5.89 13.59
C LYS A 58 11.43 5.13 12.52
N ASN A 59 10.94 5.08 11.29
CA ASN A 59 11.51 4.32 10.16
C ASN A 59 11.71 2.83 10.47
N LEU A 60 10.87 2.27 11.35
CA LEU A 60 10.81 0.82 11.58
C LEU A 60 9.79 0.22 10.63
N LEU A 61 10.12 -0.95 10.07
CA LEU A 61 9.22 -1.68 9.18
C LEU A 61 8.13 -2.38 9.99
N HIS A 62 6.88 -2.10 9.65
CA HIS A 62 5.71 -2.76 10.19
C HIS A 62 5.00 -3.55 9.10
N SER A 63 4.29 -4.61 9.50
CA SER A 63 3.45 -5.42 8.62
C SER A 63 2.05 -5.50 9.20
N ILE A 64 1.04 -5.32 8.36
CA ILE A 64 -0.36 -5.48 8.71
C ILE A 64 -1.10 -6.23 7.61
N ARG A 65 -2.02 -7.11 8.01
CA ARG A 65 -2.91 -7.83 7.08
C ARG A 65 -4.34 -7.32 7.22
N GLY A 66 -5.05 -7.28 6.10
CA GLY A 66 -6.44 -6.89 6.05
C GLY A 66 -6.84 -6.37 4.69
N ARG A 67 -7.96 -5.63 4.65
CA ARG A 67 -8.38 -4.92 3.43
C ARG A 67 -7.98 -3.47 3.51
N ILE A 68 -7.68 -2.90 2.36
CA ILE A 68 -7.67 -1.45 2.20
C ILE A 68 -9.12 -1.01 2.02
N ILE A 69 -9.59 -0.08 2.85
CA ILE A 69 -10.98 0.37 2.83
C ILE A 69 -11.16 1.74 2.20
N ASP A 70 -10.10 2.56 2.19
CA ASP A 70 -10.14 3.91 1.63
C ASP A 70 -8.74 4.43 1.29
N ILE A 71 -8.68 5.36 0.35
CA ILE A 71 -7.50 6.17 0.01
C ILE A 71 -7.95 7.61 -0.04
N PHE A 72 -7.32 8.48 0.74
CA PHE A 72 -7.75 9.86 0.89
C PHE A 72 -6.57 10.81 1.07
N THR A 73 -6.79 12.07 0.74
CA THR A 73 -5.82 13.15 0.99
C THR A 73 -6.19 13.90 2.27
N GLN A 74 -5.20 14.17 3.12
CA GLN A 74 -5.35 15.01 4.30
C GLN A 74 -4.09 15.86 4.48
N ASN A 75 -4.23 17.17 4.69
CA ASN A 75 -3.09 18.08 4.87
C ASN A 75 -2.03 18.00 3.75
N HIS A 76 -2.46 17.88 2.48
CA HIS A 76 -1.58 17.72 1.30
C HIS A 76 -0.78 16.40 1.25
N GLU A 77 -1.09 15.43 2.11
CA GLU A 77 -0.47 14.10 2.09
C GLU A 77 -1.53 13.04 1.76
N GLU A 78 -1.12 11.98 1.06
CA GLU A 78 -1.98 10.88 0.70
C GLU A 78 -1.88 9.73 1.71
N PHE A 79 -3.03 9.21 2.10
CA PHE A 79 -3.15 8.14 3.08
C PHE A 79 -4.00 7.00 2.56
N LEU A 80 -3.62 5.81 3.02
CA LEU A 80 -4.37 4.58 2.92
C LEU A 80 -4.95 4.25 4.30
N GLN A 81 -6.21 3.83 4.36
CA GLN A 81 -6.83 3.30 5.56
C GLN A 81 -7.07 1.78 5.45
N MET A 82 -6.55 1.04 6.42
CA MET A 82 -6.78 -0.38 6.58
C MET A 82 -8.11 -0.65 7.32
N SER A 83 -8.66 -1.85 7.15
CA SER A 83 -9.92 -2.27 7.79
C SER A 83 -9.89 -2.26 9.32
N ASN A 84 -8.72 -2.28 9.95
CA ASN A 84 -8.54 -2.11 11.39
C ASN A 84 -8.40 -0.63 11.81
N LEU A 85 -8.70 0.30 10.90
CA LEU A 85 -8.59 1.75 11.06
C LEU A 85 -7.15 2.30 11.13
N THR A 86 -6.13 1.48 10.91
CA THR A 86 -4.75 1.97 10.76
C THR A 86 -4.63 2.82 9.51
N LYS A 87 -4.10 4.04 9.66
CA LYS A 87 -3.79 4.97 8.56
C LYS A 87 -2.30 4.91 8.24
N VAL A 88 -1.97 4.76 6.97
CA VAL A 88 -0.59 4.67 6.47
C VAL A 88 -0.43 5.69 5.35
N ARG A 89 0.60 6.53 5.41
CA ARG A 89 0.90 7.42 4.28
C ARG A 89 1.41 6.62 3.09
N LEU A 90 0.97 6.98 1.88
CA LEU A 90 1.30 6.23 0.68
C LEU A 90 2.81 6.21 0.42
N ASP A 91 3.49 7.34 0.63
CA ASP A 91 4.94 7.48 0.43
C ASP A 91 5.76 6.59 1.37
N ARG A 92 5.18 6.15 2.48
CA ARG A 92 5.82 5.26 3.46
C ARG A 92 5.51 3.78 3.25
N ILE A 93 4.77 3.42 2.21
CA ILE A 93 4.54 2.03 1.88
C ILE A 93 5.84 1.44 1.33
N ALA A 94 6.27 0.32 1.92
CA ALA A 94 7.41 -0.46 1.44
C ALA A 94 6.96 -1.48 0.39
N SER A 95 5.81 -2.13 0.64
CA SER A 95 5.17 -3.02 -0.32
C SER A 95 3.73 -3.39 0.04
N VAL A 96 3.00 -3.85 -0.97
CA VAL A 96 1.68 -4.47 -0.85
C VAL A 96 1.73 -5.83 -1.50
N HIS A 97 1.19 -6.85 -0.83
CA HIS A 97 1.08 -8.20 -1.34
C HIS A 97 -0.36 -8.69 -1.28
N ILE A 98 -0.97 -9.02 -2.41
CA ILE A 98 -2.31 -9.59 -2.50
C ILE A 98 -2.28 -11.01 -1.89
N LEU A 99 -3.19 -11.24 -0.95
CA LEU A 99 -3.41 -12.55 -0.34
C LEU A 99 -4.58 -13.22 -1.06
N ASN A 100 -4.27 -14.20 -1.91
CA ASN A 100 -5.30 -15.04 -2.54
C ASN A 100 -5.86 -16.06 -1.54
N VAL A 101 -6.72 -15.56 -0.65
CA VAL A 101 -7.43 -16.38 0.33
C VAL A 101 -8.57 -17.10 -0.39
N HIS A 102 -8.55 -18.44 -0.32
CA HIS A 102 -9.54 -19.34 -0.92
C HIS A 102 -10.82 -19.38 -0.09
#